data_AF-A0A1J9Q0S6-F1
#
_entry.id   AF-A0A1J9Q0S6-F1
#
_cell.length_a   1.000
_cell.length_b   1.000
_cell.length_c   1.000
_cell.angle_alpha   90.00
_cell.angle_beta   90.00
_cell.angle_gamma   90.00
#
_symmetry.space_group_name_H-M   'P 1'
#
loop_
_entity.id
_entity.type
_entity.pdbx_description
1 polymer ?
#
loop_
_entity_poly.entity_id
_entity_poly.type
_entity_poly.pdbx_seq_one_letter_code
_entity_poly.pdbx_strand_id
1 'polypeptide(L)'
;MVLERSLDDLFWVSEGANCYVYEVNPLIVVKVPKAGDQEREQFRKEVEIFNILSRHPPFPFVISCFLHIKRLVEKFESLYLRKTWMSDLSHGVAFLESLNLAHGDLRPENILLDRNCLKLSDFDSTTDIGSQFEAFIAPYGRLLGSEGGPRQGTAGLLGPRTEQFALGSLFYLINYGFEVYGDQCFGEDPSGNNHGPIVMDLLQKMILPKLNREPMIDP
;
A
#
# COMPACT_ATOMS: atom_id res chain seq x y z
N MET A 1 -20.29 -14.34 -12.85
CA MET A 1 -20.81 -15.19 -11.75
C MET A 1 -21.90 -14.38 -11.07
N VAL A 2 -23.15 -14.82 -11.15
CA VAL A 2 -24.26 -14.19 -10.38
C VAL A 2 -24.21 -14.83 -8.99
N LEU A 3 -24.08 -14.03 -7.94
CA LEU A 3 -24.19 -14.53 -6.57
C LEU A 3 -25.65 -15.01 -6.36
N GLU A 4 -25.85 -16.32 -6.20
CA GLU A 4 -27.17 -16.91 -5.89
C GLU A 4 -27.62 -16.66 -4.44
N ARG A 5 -26.80 -16.02 -3.60
CA ARG A 5 -27.10 -15.71 -2.20
C ARG A 5 -27.38 -14.22 -2.00
N SER A 6 -28.33 -13.90 -1.10
CA SER A 6 -28.53 -12.51 -0.67
C SER A 6 -27.26 -12.02 0.04
N LEU A 7 -26.95 -10.73 -0.10
CA LEU A 7 -25.87 -10.10 0.67
C LEU A 7 -26.12 -10.19 2.19
N ASP A 8 -27.39 -10.26 2.60
CA ASP A 8 -27.80 -10.40 4.00
C ASP A 8 -27.37 -11.74 4.63
N ASP A 9 -27.06 -12.74 3.79
CA ASP A 9 -26.62 -14.06 4.24
C ASP A 9 -25.10 -14.17 4.40
N LEU A 10 -24.35 -13.12 4.04
CA LEU A 10 -22.89 -13.10 4.08
C LEU A 10 -22.38 -12.52 5.39
N PHE A 11 -21.27 -13.07 5.88
CA PHE A 11 -20.65 -12.59 7.12
C PHE A 11 -19.94 -11.26 6.84
N TRP A 12 -20.30 -10.20 7.57
CA TRP A 12 -19.62 -8.90 7.45
C TRP A 12 -18.19 -8.99 8.00
N VAL A 13 -17.22 -8.53 7.21
CA VAL A 13 -15.79 -8.57 7.57
C VAL A 13 -15.30 -7.20 8.01
N SER A 14 -15.54 -6.17 7.19
CA SER A 14 -15.04 -4.83 7.44
C SER A 14 -15.75 -3.76 6.62
N GLU A 15 -15.60 -2.51 7.04
CA GLU A 15 -16.00 -1.32 6.29
C GLU A 15 -14.75 -0.60 5.78
N GLY A 16 -14.70 -0.32 4.47
CA GLY A 16 -13.69 0.53 3.84
C GLY A 16 -14.23 1.93 3.55
N ALA A 17 -13.44 2.78 2.90
CA ALA A 17 -13.87 4.13 2.50
C ALA A 17 -15.10 4.08 1.56
N ASN A 18 -15.01 3.26 0.51
CA ASN A 18 -15.99 3.22 -0.59
C ASN A 18 -16.85 1.96 -0.65
N CYS A 19 -16.52 0.94 0.16
CA CYS A 19 -17.19 -0.35 0.10
C CYS A 19 -17.35 -1.00 1.48
N TYR A 20 -18.25 -1.99 1.52
CA TYR A 20 -18.34 -2.99 2.58
C TYR A 20 -17.72 -4.29 2.10
N VAL A 21 -17.03 -5.00 2.98
CA VAL A 21 -16.41 -6.29 2.68
C VAL A 21 -17.18 -7.39 3.40
N TYR A 22 -17.61 -8.40 2.65
CA TYR A 22 -18.32 -9.57 3.18
C TYR A 22 -17.55 -10.85 2.84
N GLU A 23 -17.57 -11.81 3.74
CA GLU A 23 -17.02 -13.14 3.52
C GLU A 23 -18.04 -14.01 2.79
N VAL A 24 -17.63 -14.57 1.65
CA VAL A 24 -18.38 -15.59 0.91
C VAL A 24 -18.05 -16.98 1.46
N ASN A 25 -16.76 -17.22 1.76
CA ASN A 25 -16.22 -18.38 2.47
C ASN A 25 -14.84 -18.02 3.06
N PRO A 26 -14.18 -18.91 3.84
CA PRO A 26 -12.91 -18.57 4.51
C PRO A 26 -11.75 -18.14 3.61
N LEU A 27 -11.87 -18.29 2.29
CA LEU A 27 -10.87 -17.90 1.31
C LEU A 27 -11.31 -16.74 0.41
N ILE A 28 -12.61 -16.45 0.31
CA ILE A 28 -13.16 -15.50 -0.66
C ILE A 28 -13.97 -14.44 0.05
N VAL A 29 -13.64 -13.18 -0.22
CA VAL A 29 -14.44 -12.02 0.19
C VAL A 29 -15.00 -11.32 -1.04
N VAL A 30 -16.12 -10.61 -0.85
CA VAL A 30 -16.73 -9.73 -1.84
C VAL A 30 -16.74 -8.30 -1.30
N LYS A 31 -16.19 -7.36 -2.09
CA LYS A 31 -16.37 -5.93 -1.86
C LYS A 31 -17.67 -5.48 -2.53
N VAL A 32 -18.51 -4.77 -1.78
CA VAL A 32 -19.78 -4.22 -2.25
C VAL A 32 -19.74 -2.70 -2.09
N PRO A 33 -19.94 -1.91 -3.17
CA PRO A 33 -19.86 -0.46 -3.08
C PRO A 33 -20.92 0.11 -2.13
N LYS A 34 -20.56 1.18 -1.43
CA LYS A 34 -21.53 1.98 -0.66
C LYS A 34 -22.56 2.61 -1.59
N ALA A 35 -23.70 3.01 -1.03
CA ALA A 35 -24.85 3.42 -1.83
C ALA A 35 -24.65 4.76 -2.57
N GLY A 36 -23.74 5.63 -2.10
CA GLY A 36 -23.53 6.96 -2.66
C GLY A 36 -22.86 6.96 -4.03
N ASP A 37 -23.17 8.00 -4.83
CA ASP A 37 -22.72 8.09 -6.22
C ASP A 37 -21.21 8.28 -6.33
N GLN A 38 -20.59 9.01 -5.40
CA GLN A 38 -19.15 9.23 -5.37
C GLN A 38 -18.40 7.94 -5.02
N GLU A 39 -18.87 7.20 -4.01
CA GLU A 39 -18.29 5.94 -3.58
C GLU A 39 -18.42 4.88 -4.69
N ARG A 40 -19.56 4.84 -5.40
CA ARG A 40 -19.74 3.97 -6.56
C ARG A 40 -18.78 4.31 -7.71
N GLU A 41 -18.56 5.58 -7.98
CA GLU A 41 -17.62 6.02 -9.01
C GLU A 41 -16.18 5.64 -8.64
N GLN A 42 -15.77 5.86 -7.39
CA GLN A 42 -14.47 5.44 -6.90
C GLN A 42 -14.31 3.91 -6.97
N PHE A 43 -15.34 3.15 -6.59
CA PHE A 43 -15.35 1.69 -6.72
C PHE A 43 -15.25 1.20 -8.17
N ARG A 44 -15.82 1.92 -9.15
CA ARG A 44 -15.68 1.58 -10.57
C ARG A 44 -14.23 1.68 -11.05
N LYS A 45 -13.45 2.64 -10.54
CA LYS A 45 -12.03 2.76 -10.89
C LYS A 45 -11.27 1.49 -10.54
N GLU A 46 -11.49 0.94 -9.33
CA GLU A 46 -10.88 -0.33 -8.91
C GLU A 46 -11.29 -1.48 -9.87
N VAL A 47 -12.56 -1.56 -10.24
CA VAL A 47 -13.07 -2.56 -11.19
C VAL A 47 -12.43 -2.41 -12.57
N GLU A 48 -12.20 -1.18 -13.05
CA GLU A 48 -11.49 -0.91 -14.30
C GLU A 48 -10.04 -1.38 -14.25
N ILE A 49 -9.34 -1.18 -13.12
CA ILE A 49 -8.00 -1.73 -12.93
C ILE A 49 -8.02 -3.26 -13.03
N PHE A 50 -8.96 -3.94 -12.34
CA PHE A 50 -9.10 -5.39 -12.48
C PHE A 50 -9.41 -5.83 -13.92
N ASN A 51 -10.21 -5.05 -14.66
CA ASN A 51 -10.46 -5.32 -16.07
C ASN A 51 -9.19 -5.20 -16.92
N ILE A 52 -8.33 -4.21 -16.65
CA ILE A 52 -7.00 -4.09 -17.30
C ILE A 52 -6.16 -5.32 -16.96
N LEU A 53 -6.02 -5.64 -15.67
CA LEU A 53 -5.23 -6.79 -15.19
C LEU A 53 -5.69 -8.11 -15.81
N SER A 54 -7.01 -8.32 -15.97
CA SER A 54 -7.58 -9.54 -16.56
C SER A 54 -7.22 -9.78 -18.04
N ARG A 55 -6.77 -8.74 -18.75
CA ARG A 55 -6.34 -8.83 -20.15
C ARG A 55 -4.91 -9.35 -20.29
N HIS A 56 -4.20 -9.50 -19.17
CA HIS A 56 -2.85 -10.04 -19.09
C HIS A 56 -2.84 -11.41 -18.40
N PRO A 57 -1.85 -12.28 -18.68
CA PRO A 57 -1.65 -13.49 -17.89
C PRO A 57 -1.54 -13.14 -16.40
N PRO A 58 -2.06 -13.96 -15.48
CA PRO A 58 -1.95 -13.72 -14.04
C PRO A 58 -0.49 -13.46 -13.64
N PHE A 59 -0.25 -12.32 -12.99
CA PHE A 59 1.07 -11.96 -12.50
C PHE A 59 1.22 -12.38 -11.03
N PRO A 60 2.27 -13.14 -10.66
CA PRO A 60 2.33 -13.82 -9.36
C PRO A 60 2.31 -12.88 -8.14
N PHE A 61 2.70 -11.62 -8.33
CA PHE A 61 2.88 -10.62 -7.25
C PHE A 61 1.79 -9.55 -7.20
N VAL A 62 0.75 -9.69 -8.04
CA VAL A 62 -0.41 -8.78 -8.09
C VAL A 62 -1.66 -9.63 -7.93
N ILE A 63 -2.55 -9.25 -7.02
CA ILE A 63 -3.79 -10.01 -6.83
C ILE A 63 -4.70 -9.83 -8.04
N SER A 64 -5.25 -10.94 -8.55
CA SER A 64 -6.21 -10.93 -9.67
C SER A 64 -7.67 -11.04 -9.21
N CYS A 65 -7.90 -11.47 -7.96
CA CYS A 65 -9.19 -11.54 -7.26
C CYS A 65 -8.94 -11.75 -5.75
N PHE A 66 -9.76 -11.13 -4.88
CA PHE A 66 -9.56 -11.12 -3.43
C PHE A 66 -9.56 -12.52 -2.80
N LEU A 67 -8.38 -12.96 -2.38
CA LEU A 67 -8.15 -14.08 -1.47
C LEU A 67 -7.58 -13.47 -0.18
N HIS A 68 -8.25 -13.68 0.96
CA HIS A 68 -7.77 -13.16 2.24
C HIS A 68 -6.53 -13.95 2.69
N ILE A 69 -5.41 -13.27 2.91
CA ILE A 69 -4.20 -13.93 3.42
C ILE A 69 -3.49 -13.05 4.43
N LYS A 70 -2.94 -13.70 5.47
CA LYS A 70 -2.51 -13.12 6.73
C LYS A 70 -1.67 -11.85 6.55
N ARG A 71 -1.97 -10.83 7.37
CA ARG A 71 -1.19 -9.60 7.49
C ARG A 71 0.24 -9.91 7.96
N LEU A 72 1.22 -9.11 7.54
CA LEU A 72 2.58 -9.13 8.13
C LEU A 72 2.46 -8.85 9.63
N VAL A 73 2.76 -9.82 10.51
CA VAL A 73 2.73 -9.61 11.96
C VAL A 73 3.89 -10.31 12.71
N GLU A 74 4.63 -9.47 13.44
CA GLU A 74 5.32 -9.62 14.75
C GLU A 74 6.60 -10.46 14.95
N LYS A 75 7.14 -11.20 13.97
CA LYS A 75 8.43 -11.89 14.16
C LYS A 75 9.40 -11.58 13.01
N PHE A 76 10.66 -11.24 13.33
CA PHE A 76 11.69 -11.05 12.32
C PHE A 76 11.83 -12.31 11.48
N GLU A 77 11.36 -12.23 10.24
CA GLU A 77 11.46 -13.32 9.29
C GLU A 77 12.90 -13.49 8.80
N SER A 78 13.18 -14.71 8.31
CA SER A 78 14.51 -15.02 7.79
C SER A 78 14.95 -13.99 6.74
N LEU A 79 16.26 -13.69 6.70
CA LEU A 79 16.84 -12.82 5.67
C LEU A 79 16.44 -13.23 4.24
N TYR A 80 16.35 -14.54 4.01
CA TYR A 80 15.89 -15.09 2.75
C TYR A 80 14.46 -14.63 2.42
N LEU A 81 13.53 -14.83 3.35
CA LEU A 81 12.13 -14.47 3.16
C LEU A 81 11.94 -12.95 3.01
N ARG A 82 12.66 -12.14 3.79
CA ARG A 82 12.66 -10.68 3.63
C ARG A 82 13.13 -10.25 2.24
N LYS A 83 14.21 -10.84 1.72
CA LYS A 83 14.69 -10.59 0.35
C LYS A 83 13.68 -11.03 -0.70
N THR A 84 13.01 -12.17 -0.50
CA THR A 84 11.92 -12.62 -1.36
C THR A 84 10.79 -11.59 -1.39
N TRP A 85 10.29 -11.14 -0.22
CA TRP A 85 9.22 -10.16 -0.15
C TRP A 85 9.57 -8.81 -0.78
N MET A 86 10.78 -8.30 -0.53
CA MET A 86 11.25 -7.08 -1.19
C MET A 86 11.32 -7.25 -2.71
N SER A 87 11.74 -8.43 -3.18
CA SER A 87 11.77 -8.75 -4.60
C SER A 87 10.37 -8.84 -5.20
N ASP A 88 9.43 -9.51 -4.53
CA ASP A 88 8.02 -9.64 -4.95
C ASP A 88 7.38 -8.25 -5.07
N LEU A 89 7.57 -7.37 -4.08
CA LEU A 89 7.13 -5.97 -4.11
C LEU A 89 7.67 -5.22 -5.32
N SER A 90 8.99 -5.28 -5.54
CA SER A 90 9.62 -4.63 -6.69
C SER A 90 9.06 -5.12 -8.02
N HIS A 91 8.86 -6.43 -8.16
CA HIS A 91 8.29 -6.98 -9.39
C HIS A 91 6.82 -6.59 -9.58
N GLY A 92 6.01 -6.57 -8.51
CA GLY A 92 4.62 -6.13 -8.57
C GLY A 92 4.49 -4.68 -9.03
N VAL A 93 5.29 -3.78 -8.45
CA VAL A 93 5.30 -2.36 -8.83
C VAL A 93 5.85 -2.16 -10.24
N ALA A 94 6.93 -2.87 -10.61
CA ALA A 94 7.47 -2.80 -11.97
C ALA A 94 6.48 -3.31 -13.03
N PHE A 95 5.64 -4.29 -12.68
CA PHE A 95 4.57 -4.74 -13.56
C PHE A 95 3.49 -3.66 -13.74
N LEU A 96 3.03 -3.01 -12.68
CA LEU A 96 2.10 -1.87 -12.80
C LEU A 96 2.73 -0.73 -13.64
N GLU A 97 3.99 -0.40 -13.39
CA GLU A 97 4.73 0.62 -14.16
C GLU A 97 4.78 0.25 -15.66
N SER A 98 4.96 -1.02 -16.00
CA SER A 98 4.94 -1.50 -17.39
C SER A 98 3.60 -1.29 -18.11
N LEU A 99 2.52 -1.11 -17.34
CA LEU A 99 1.18 -0.79 -17.83
C LEU A 99 0.89 0.72 -17.80
N ASN A 100 1.89 1.57 -17.55
CA ASN A 100 1.76 3.01 -17.30
C ASN A 100 0.93 3.34 -16.05
N LEU A 101 0.84 2.41 -15.09
CA LEU A 101 0.10 2.58 -13.85
C LEU A 101 1.06 2.75 -12.66
N ALA A 102 0.60 3.46 -11.64
CA ALA A 102 1.22 3.49 -10.33
C ALA A 102 0.16 3.15 -9.28
N HIS A 103 0.55 2.42 -8.23
CA HIS A 103 -0.42 1.90 -7.26
C HIS A 103 -1.06 3.02 -6.43
N GLY A 104 -0.27 4.01 -6.02
CA GLY A 104 -0.76 5.20 -5.32
C GLY A 104 -1.21 5.00 -3.88
N ASP A 105 -1.05 3.80 -3.29
CA ASP A 105 -1.29 3.56 -1.87
C ASP A 105 -0.50 2.34 -1.37
N LEU A 106 0.80 2.31 -1.67
CA LEU A 106 1.68 1.23 -1.22
C LEU A 106 1.94 1.34 0.29
N ARG A 107 1.30 0.45 1.06
CA ARG A 107 1.43 0.37 2.52
C ARG A 107 1.11 -1.04 3.02
N PRO A 108 1.47 -1.40 4.27
CA PRO A 108 1.34 -2.77 4.78
C PRO A 108 -0.08 -3.32 4.73
N GLU A 109 -1.08 -2.45 4.89
CA GLU A 109 -2.49 -2.82 4.81
C GLU A 109 -2.89 -3.34 3.43
N ASN A 110 -2.20 -2.88 2.38
CA ASN A 110 -2.50 -3.19 0.99
C ASN A 110 -1.58 -4.30 0.45
N ILE A 111 -0.86 -4.99 1.35
CA ILE A 111 0.05 -6.08 1.05
C ILE A 111 -0.48 -7.37 1.69
N LEU A 112 -0.68 -8.39 0.86
CA LEU A 112 -1.16 -9.70 1.29
C LEU A 112 -0.04 -10.74 1.19
N LEU A 113 0.00 -11.69 2.12
CA LEU A 113 0.98 -12.78 2.11
C LEU A 113 0.35 -14.12 1.76
N ASP A 114 0.52 -14.59 0.52
CA ASP A 114 0.17 -15.95 0.11
C ASP A 114 1.29 -16.93 0.45
N ARG A 115 1.19 -17.57 1.62
CA ARG A 115 2.27 -18.41 2.18
C ARG A 115 3.54 -17.56 2.36
N ASN A 116 4.50 -17.71 1.46
CA ASN A 116 5.77 -16.96 1.46
C ASN A 116 5.84 -15.91 0.33
N CYS A 117 4.79 -15.79 -0.50
CA CYS A 117 4.74 -14.85 -1.61
C CYS A 117 3.96 -13.60 -1.22
N LEU A 118 4.49 -12.44 -1.58
CA LEU A 118 3.82 -11.17 -1.36
C LEU A 118 2.98 -10.79 -2.59
N LYS A 119 1.76 -10.28 -2.35
CA LYS A 119 0.88 -9.77 -3.40
C LYS A 119 0.41 -8.35 -3.09
N LEU A 120 0.52 -7.47 -4.08
CA LEU A 120 -0.12 -6.16 -4.08
C LEU A 120 -1.65 -6.33 -4.16
N SER A 121 -2.37 -5.47 -3.44
CA SER A 121 -3.82 -5.45 -3.37
C SER A 121 -4.34 -4.04 -3.15
N ASP A 122 -5.67 -3.86 -3.24
CA ASP A 122 -6.36 -2.60 -3.01
C ASP A 122 -5.99 -1.50 -4.02
N PHE A 123 -6.59 -1.58 -5.21
CA PHE A 123 -6.26 -0.70 -6.35
C PHE A 123 -7.15 0.56 -6.42
N ASP A 124 -7.84 0.92 -5.33
CA ASP A 124 -8.72 2.10 -5.26
C ASP A 124 -8.00 3.40 -5.62
N SER A 125 -6.70 3.50 -5.32
CA SER A 125 -5.86 4.67 -5.60
C SER A 125 -5.01 4.52 -6.87
N THR A 126 -5.10 3.39 -7.57
CA THR A 126 -4.29 3.11 -8.75
C THR A 126 -4.77 3.90 -9.95
N THR A 127 -3.84 4.59 -10.62
CA THR A 127 -4.13 5.45 -11.77
C THR A 127 -2.91 5.62 -12.65
N ASP A 128 -3.07 6.29 -13.79
CA ASP A 128 -1.99 6.59 -14.72
C ASP A 128 -0.85 7.37 -14.06
N ILE A 129 0.39 7.00 -14.42
CA ILE A 129 1.59 7.76 -14.10
C ILE A 129 1.43 9.19 -14.64
N GLY A 130 1.76 10.17 -13.80
CA GLY A 130 1.59 11.59 -14.12
C GLY A 130 0.27 12.19 -13.62
N SER A 131 -0.61 11.40 -12.99
CA SER A 131 -1.79 11.92 -12.29
C SER A 131 -1.41 12.71 -11.03
N GLN A 132 -2.32 13.56 -10.54
CA GLN A 132 -2.14 14.24 -9.26
C GLN A 132 -2.13 13.20 -8.13
N PHE A 133 -1.13 13.26 -7.24
CA PHE A 133 -1.04 12.30 -6.13
C PHE A 133 -1.87 12.77 -4.94
N GLU A 134 -3.05 12.16 -4.76
CA GLU A 134 -4.05 12.57 -3.76
C GLU A 134 -3.99 11.74 -2.45
N ALA A 135 -3.54 10.49 -2.52
CA ALA A 135 -3.59 9.53 -1.42
C ALA A 135 -2.20 9.22 -0.84
N PHE A 136 -1.55 10.21 -0.20
CA PHE A 136 -0.25 10.01 0.42
C PHE A 136 -0.37 10.07 1.95
N ILE A 137 0.21 9.07 2.63
CA ILE A 137 0.20 8.95 4.10
C ILE A 137 1.64 8.72 4.55
N ALA A 138 2.14 9.51 5.50
CA ALA A 138 3.45 9.23 6.10
C ALA A 138 3.40 7.93 6.91
N PRO A 139 4.44 7.09 6.87
CA PRO A 139 5.73 7.32 6.22
C PRO A 139 5.84 6.80 4.78
N TYR A 140 4.76 6.31 4.18
CA TYR A 140 4.75 5.72 2.82
C TYR A 140 4.69 6.77 1.71
N GLY A 141 4.32 8.00 2.04
CA GLY A 141 4.41 9.18 1.19
C GLY A 141 5.06 10.35 1.90
N ARG A 142 5.48 11.35 1.13
CA ARG A 142 6.02 12.60 1.66
C ARG A 142 5.63 13.79 0.78
N LEU A 143 5.64 14.97 1.40
CA LEU A 143 5.63 16.23 0.67
C LEU A 143 7.01 16.47 0.03
N LEU A 144 7.00 17.18 -1.11
CA LEU A 144 8.20 17.67 -1.75
C LEU A 144 8.79 18.83 -0.94
N GLY A 145 10.10 18.81 -0.72
CA GLY A 145 10.86 19.95 -0.19
C GLY A 145 11.13 20.97 -1.29
N SER A 146 12.22 21.73 -1.15
CA SER A 146 12.63 22.72 -2.14
C SER A 146 12.92 22.12 -3.52
N GLU A 147 13.25 20.82 -3.60
CA GLU A 147 13.42 20.09 -4.85
C GLU A 147 12.13 20.00 -5.69
N GLY A 148 10.97 20.22 -5.07
CA GLY A 148 9.69 20.24 -5.77
C GLY A 148 9.46 21.49 -6.61
N GLY A 149 10.29 22.54 -6.46
CA GLY A 149 10.12 23.81 -7.16
C GLY A 149 8.70 24.36 -6.99
N PRO A 150 7.92 24.57 -8.07
CA PRO A 150 6.54 25.04 -7.99
C PRO A 150 5.59 24.12 -7.20
N ARG A 151 5.99 22.88 -6.94
CA ARG A 151 5.16 21.85 -6.27
C ARG A 151 5.68 21.51 -4.87
N GLN A 152 6.61 22.30 -4.35
CA GLN A 152 7.04 22.24 -2.96
C GLN A 152 5.81 22.30 -2.03
N GLY A 153 5.82 21.46 -0.99
CA GLY A 153 4.69 21.34 -0.05
C GLY A 153 3.51 20.51 -0.57
N THR A 154 3.61 19.91 -1.76
CA THR A 154 2.65 18.94 -2.28
C THR A 154 3.29 17.56 -2.40
N ALA A 155 2.49 16.50 -2.58
CA ALA A 155 3.01 15.16 -2.82
C ALA A 155 3.50 14.93 -4.26
N GLY A 156 3.39 15.93 -5.14
CA GLY A 156 3.85 15.83 -6.52
C GLY A 156 2.89 15.06 -7.45
N LEU A 157 3.43 14.49 -8.53
CA LEU A 157 2.66 13.63 -9.45
C LEU A 157 2.95 12.19 -9.03
N LEU A 158 1.93 11.35 -9.16
CA LEU A 158 2.06 9.92 -8.96
C LEU A 158 2.96 9.33 -10.05
N GLY A 159 3.89 8.46 -9.67
CA GLY A 159 4.79 7.80 -10.60
C GLY A 159 6.00 7.16 -9.91
N PRO A 160 7.08 6.87 -10.66
CA PRO A 160 8.21 6.09 -10.14
C PRO A 160 8.81 6.68 -8.85
N ARG A 161 8.86 8.02 -8.73
CA ARG A 161 9.37 8.70 -7.53
C ARG A 161 8.49 8.46 -6.29
N THR A 162 7.17 8.45 -6.42
CA THR A 162 6.26 8.22 -5.28
C THR A 162 6.29 6.75 -4.88
N GLU A 163 6.23 5.85 -5.87
CA GLU A 163 6.25 4.40 -5.64
C GLU A 163 7.58 3.94 -5.02
N GLN A 164 8.72 4.45 -5.50
CA GLN A 164 10.03 4.16 -4.91
C GLN A 164 10.16 4.63 -3.46
N PHE A 165 9.56 5.77 -3.12
CA PHE A 165 9.56 6.27 -1.76
C PHE A 165 8.77 5.32 -0.84
N ALA A 166 7.57 4.92 -1.26
CA ALA A 166 6.75 3.97 -0.52
C ALA A 166 7.42 2.59 -0.39
N LEU A 167 8.03 2.09 -1.47
CA LEU A 167 8.84 0.87 -1.45
C LEU A 167 9.99 0.97 -0.44
N GLY A 168 10.69 2.11 -0.39
CA GLY A 168 11.74 2.35 0.60
C GLY A 168 11.23 2.23 2.04
N SER A 169 10.08 2.82 2.33
CA SER A 169 9.43 2.74 3.65
C SER A 169 8.95 1.32 3.98
N LEU A 170 8.45 0.57 3.00
CA LEU A 170 8.09 -0.84 3.16
C LEU A 170 9.32 -1.72 3.40
N PHE A 171 10.43 -1.47 2.70
CA PHE A 171 11.67 -2.19 2.89
C PHE A 171 12.27 -1.92 4.26
N TYR A 172 12.14 -0.67 4.75
CA TYR A 172 12.47 -0.33 6.12
C TYR A 172 11.63 -1.17 7.10
N LEU A 173 10.31 -1.18 6.96
CA LEU A 173 9.43 -1.99 7.81
C LEU A 173 9.79 -3.48 7.77
N ILE A 174 9.99 -4.05 6.58
CA ILE A 174 10.35 -5.46 6.41
C ILE A 174 11.65 -5.79 7.14
N ASN A 175 12.63 -4.88 7.11
CA ASN A 175 13.94 -5.12 7.69
C ASN A 175 14.05 -4.82 9.18
N TYR A 176 13.31 -3.82 9.68
CA TYR A 176 13.40 -3.33 11.05
C TYR A 176 12.22 -3.76 11.93
N GLY A 177 11.11 -4.23 11.34
CA GLY A 177 9.92 -4.67 12.08
C GLY A 177 9.07 -3.53 12.63
N PHE A 178 9.42 -2.27 12.34
CA PHE A 178 8.67 -1.07 12.68
C PHE A 178 8.74 -0.05 11.54
N GLU A 179 7.75 0.83 11.47
CA GLU A 179 7.67 1.87 10.43
C GLU A 179 8.81 2.89 10.54
N VAL A 180 9.07 3.65 9.48
CA VAL A 180 10.10 4.72 9.52
C VAL A 180 9.79 5.68 10.66
N TYR A 181 10.73 5.81 11.61
CA TYR A 181 10.58 6.55 12.88
C TYR A 181 9.59 5.97 13.90
N GLY A 182 9.00 4.81 13.67
CA GLY A 182 8.07 4.16 14.60
C GLY A 182 8.71 3.71 15.93
N ASP A 183 10.04 3.66 16.01
CA ASP A 183 10.82 3.40 17.21
C ASP A 183 11.18 4.66 18.02
N GLN A 184 10.82 5.84 17.53
CA GLN A 184 11.16 7.13 18.12
C GLN A 184 9.91 7.86 18.62
N CYS A 185 9.98 8.40 19.83
CA CYS A 185 8.98 9.35 20.31
C CYS A 185 9.42 10.78 19.95
N PHE A 186 8.61 11.45 19.13
CA PHE A 186 8.82 12.84 18.78
C PHE A 186 7.80 13.74 19.49
N GLY A 187 8.30 14.82 20.10
CA GLY A 187 7.50 15.79 20.85
C GLY A 187 7.36 15.45 22.34
N GLU A 188 6.93 16.44 23.12
CA GLU A 188 6.63 16.30 24.56
C GLU A 188 5.17 15.90 24.81
N ASP A 189 4.36 15.79 23.75
CA ASP A 189 2.95 15.50 23.82
C ASP A 189 2.70 14.01 24.10
N PRO A 190 2.15 13.66 25.28
CA PRO A 190 1.90 12.27 25.64
C PRO A 190 0.86 11.58 24.75
N SER A 191 0.05 12.34 24.00
CA SER A 191 -0.98 11.80 23.10
C SER A 191 -0.42 11.32 21.76
N GLY A 192 0.85 11.64 21.44
CA GLY A 192 1.48 11.25 20.18
C GLY A 192 0.99 12.02 18.95
N ASN A 193 0.06 12.96 19.10
CA ASN A 193 -0.53 13.71 17.98
C ASN A 193 0.50 14.54 17.19
N ASN A 194 1.58 14.97 17.84
CA ASN A 194 2.67 15.70 17.19
C ASN A 194 3.65 14.79 16.41
N HIS A 195 3.60 13.47 16.60
CA HIS A 195 4.55 12.56 15.96
C HIS A 195 4.40 12.57 14.43
N GLY A 196 3.18 12.45 13.91
CA GLY A 196 2.90 12.43 12.46
C GLY A 196 3.40 13.68 11.72
N PRO A 197 3.05 14.90 12.18
CA PRO A 197 3.56 16.14 11.59
C PRO A 197 5.10 16.26 11.63
N ILE A 198 5.74 15.82 12.70
CA ILE A 198 7.21 15.85 12.82
C ILE A 198 7.85 14.87 11.82
N VAL A 199 7.32 13.64 11.73
CA VAL A 199 7.79 12.66 10.73
C VAL A 199 7.62 13.21 9.32
N MET A 200 6.48 13.83 9.01
CA MET A 200 6.26 14.44 7.69
C MET A 200 7.29 15.54 7.38
N ASP A 201 7.61 16.42 8.35
CA ASP A 201 8.62 17.47 8.17
C ASP A 201 10.03 16.89 7.94
N LEU A 202 10.42 15.86 8.71
CA LEU A 202 11.69 15.14 8.51
C LEU A 202 11.76 14.52 7.11
N LEU A 203 10.72 13.81 6.69
CA LEU A 203 10.66 13.16 5.38
C LEU A 203 10.61 14.18 4.23
N GLN A 204 9.90 15.31 4.40
CA GLN A 204 9.90 16.39 3.43
C GLN A 204 11.30 16.98 3.21
N LYS A 205 12.11 17.06 4.27
CA LYS A 205 13.51 17.46 4.23
C LYS A 205 14.47 16.33 3.82
N MET A 206 13.94 15.15 3.50
CA MET A 206 14.72 13.94 3.21
C MET A 206 15.71 13.58 4.33
N ILE A 207 15.34 13.89 5.57
CA ILE A 207 16.04 13.44 6.77
C ILE A 207 15.50 12.04 7.07
N LEU A 208 16.32 11.02 6.85
CA LEU A 208 15.97 9.60 7.06
C LEU A 208 16.60 9.07 8.36
N PRO A 209 15.99 8.05 9.00
CA PRO A 209 16.60 7.39 10.15
C PRO A 209 18.01 6.88 9.81
N LYS A 210 18.89 6.88 10.82
CA LYS A 210 20.18 6.22 10.68
C LYS A 210 19.96 4.71 10.66
N LEU A 211 20.47 4.05 9.62
CA LEU A 211 20.49 2.60 9.53
C LEU A 211 21.63 2.06 10.40
N ASN A 212 21.35 1.04 11.20
CA ASN A 212 22.27 0.57 12.25
C ASN A 212 23.39 -0.34 11.71
N ARG A 213 23.47 -0.55 10.39
CA ARG A 213 24.46 -1.39 9.68
C ARG A 213 24.59 -2.78 10.28
N GLU A 214 23.50 -3.31 10.82
CA GLU A 214 23.51 -4.69 11.30
C GLU A 214 23.63 -5.61 10.08
N PRO A 215 24.63 -6.50 10.00
CA PRO A 215 24.84 -7.35 8.81
C PRO A 215 23.63 -8.24 8.46
N MET A 216 22.76 -8.46 9.44
CA MET A 216 21.52 -9.23 9.32
C MET A 216 20.29 -8.39 8.90
N ILE A 217 20.44 -7.08 8.72
CA ILE A 217 19.37 -6.10 8.45
C ILE A 217 19.76 -5.18 7.28
N ASP A 218 21.03 -4.75 7.23
CA ASP A 218 21.64 -3.89 6.21
C ASP A 218 22.84 -4.63 5.54
N PRO A 219 22.59 -5.68 4.73
CA PRO A 219 23.65 -6.47 4.09
C PRO A 219 24.41 -5.73 2.98
#